data_AF-A0A1S2LV87-F1
#
_entry.id   AF-A0A1S2LV87-F1
#
_cell.length_a   1.000
_cell.length_b   1.000
_cell.length_c   1.000
_cell.angle_alpha   90.00
_cell.angle_beta   90.00
_cell.angle_gamma   90.00
#
_symmetry.space_group_name_H-M   'P 1'
#
loop_
_entity.id
_entity.type
_entity.pdbx_description
1 polymer ?
#
loop_
_entity_poly.entity_id
_entity_poly.type
_entity_poly.pdbx_seq_one_letter_code
_entity_poly.pdbx_strand_id
1 'polypeptide(L)'
;MSFIHILSDMKSFLLIFLGLFSCALILNRVNKKVFIIFLLPSILFSTVITLLILLDYQYHFARHTDLSKVSLNGIHVGMKITDSELEKYGEYSTLEGSYYNDLKRYNNFSIDRDDQAIIRYLSTNSEDFVTDQDIRVGDHFKKVKSVYGPNYYYRDEQSMTVLGYRDRKRGISLEFYSIDYFSKEEITAIKMIDYRHY
;
A
#
# COMPACT_ATOMS: atom_id res chain seq x y z
N MET A 1 -6.07 -4.56 1.44
CA MET A 1 -6.42 -5.19 2.73
C MET A 1 -7.04 -4.13 3.61
N SER A 2 -8.33 -4.27 3.96
CA SER A 2 -9.17 -3.19 4.50
C SER A 2 -8.82 -2.82 5.95
N PHE A 3 -8.98 -1.54 6.32
CA PHE A 3 -8.97 -0.99 7.68
C PHE A 3 -9.80 -1.83 8.70
N ILE A 4 -10.75 -2.62 8.20
CA ILE A 4 -11.57 -3.57 8.96
C ILE A 4 -10.73 -4.69 9.61
N HIS A 5 -9.69 -5.20 8.94
CA HIS A 5 -8.82 -6.23 9.52
C HIS A 5 -7.96 -5.67 10.65
N ILE A 6 -7.45 -4.44 10.48
CA ILE A 6 -6.73 -3.69 11.52
C ILE A 6 -7.58 -3.59 12.79
N LEU A 7 -8.82 -3.14 12.63
CA LEU A 7 -9.79 -3.05 13.73
C LEU A 7 -10.11 -4.42 14.32
N SER A 8 -10.16 -5.48 13.52
CA SER A 8 -10.40 -6.85 13.99
C SER A 8 -9.24 -7.36 14.85
N ASP A 9 -8.00 -7.15 14.41
CA ASP A 9 -6.80 -7.61 15.11
C ASP A 9 -6.59 -6.78 16.39
N MET A 10 -6.87 -5.48 16.34
CA MET A 10 -6.86 -4.61 17.52
C MET A 10 -7.96 -4.96 18.54
N LYS A 11 -9.13 -5.47 18.12
CA LYS A 11 -10.20 -5.89 19.04
C LYS A 11 -9.78 -7.06 19.91
N SER A 12 -9.18 -8.09 19.32
CA SER A 12 -8.70 -9.27 20.04
C SER A 12 -7.63 -8.88 21.07
N PHE A 13 -6.71 -8.01 20.67
CA PHE A 13 -5.70 -7.45 21.58
C PHE A 13 -6.32 -6.61 22.71
N LEU A 14 -7.27 -5.73 22.39
CA LEU A 14 -7.96 -4.89 23.38
C LEU A 14 -8.70 -5.74 24.41
N LEU A 15 -9.34 -6.85 23.99
CA LEU A 15 -10.03 -7.78 24.89
C LEU A 15 -9.05 -8.48 25.84
N ILE A 16 -7.90 -8.96 25.34
CA ILE A 16 -6.86 -9.56 26.18
C ILE A 16 -6.31 -8.54 27.17
N PHE A 17 -6.02 -7.32 26.72
CA PHE A 17 -5.54 -6.24 27.58
C PHE A 17 -6.56 -5.88 28.67
N LEU A 18 -7.84 -5.72 28.32
CA LEU A 18 -8.92 -5.44 29.27
C LEU A 18 -9.09 -6.58 30.28
N GLY A 19 -8.95 -7.84 29.85
CA GLY A 19 -8.97 -9.00 30.73
C GLY A 19 -7.83 -8.98 31.76
N LEU A 20 -6.59 -8.79 31.29
CA LEU A 20 -5.42 -8.69 32.16
C LEU A 20 -5.50 -7.49 33.12
N PHE A 21 -5.97 -6.35 32.62
CA PHE A 21 -6.17 -5.15 33.42
C PHE A 21 -7.24 -5.35 34.51
N SER A 22 -8.35 -6.01 34.18
CA SER A 22 -9.41 -6.35 35.14
C SER A 22 -8.91 -7.31 36.22
N CYS A 23 -8.14 -8.33 35.85
CA CYS A 23 -7.48 -9.22 36.80
C CYS A 23 -6.51 -8.47 37.72
N ALA A 24 -5.72 -7.54 37.18
CA ALA A 24 -4.83 -6.70 37.97
C ALA A 24 -5.62 -5.85 38.99
N LEU A 25 -6.73 -5.22 38.60
CA LEU A 25 -7.60 -4.45 39.51
C LEU A 25 -8.16 -5.31 40.65
N ILE A 26 -8.52 -6.57 40.40
CA ILE A 26 -8.98 -7.51 41.42
C ILE A 26 -7.81 -7.83 42.38
N LEU A 27 -6.63 -8.13 41.86
CA LEU A 27 -5.43 -8.44 42.65
C LEU A 27 -4.94 -7.26 43.51
N ASN A 28 -5.18 -6.02 43.08
CA ASN A 28 -4.89 -4.81 43.87
C ASN A 28 -5.67 -4.77 45.18
N ARG A 29 -6.87 -5.36 45.23
CA ARG A 29 -7.66 -5.49 46.47
C ARG A 29 -7.05 -6.50 47.45
N VAL A 30 -6.25 -7.45 46.95
CA VAL A 30 -5.62 -8.50 47.75
C VAL A 30 -4.25 -8.05 48.25
N ASN A 31 -3.36 -7.60 47.35
CA ASN A 31 -2.01 -7.16 47.71
C ASN A 31 -1.42 -6.20 46.67
N LYS A 32 -1.11 -4.97 47.09
CA LYS A 32 -0.51 -3.93 46.25
C LYS A 32 0.83 -4.34 45.62
N LYS A 33 1.64 -5.17 46.28
CA LYS A 33 2.91 -5.66 45.72
C LYS A 33 2.68 -6.64 44.57
N VAL A 34 1.70 -7.54 44.72
CA VAL A 34 1.31 -8.51 43.68
C VAL A 34 0.73 -7.77 42.47
N PHE A 35 -0.09 -6.74 42.70
CA PHE A 35 -0.60 -5.89 41.62
C PHE A 35 0.52 -5.28 40.75
N ILE A 36 1.56 -4.71 41.36
CA ILE A 36 2.68 -4.11 40.61
C ILE A 36 3.43 -5.14 39.77
N ILE A 37 3.60 -6.37 40.29
CA ILE A 37 4.27 -7.48 39.59
C ILE A 37 3.54 -7.85 38.30
N PHE A 38 2.20 -7.78 38.27
CA PHE A 38 1.42 -8.08 37.07
C PHE A 38 1.21 -6.87 36.16
N LEU A 39 1.07 -5.67 36.72
CA LEU A 39 0.82 -4.45 35.95
C LEU A 39 2.00 -4.10 35.02
N LEU A 40 3.23 -4.14 35.53
CA LEU A 40 4.42 -3.73 34.77
C LEU A 40 4.64 -4.58 33.50
N PRO A 41 4.62 -5.93 33.55
CA PRO A 41 4.70 -6.76 32.35
C PRO A 41 3.56 -6.53 31.36
N SER A 42 2.33 -6.30 31.83
CA SER A 42 1.19 -6.03 30.95
C SER A 42 1.33 -4.71 30.20
N ILE A 43 1.83 -3.66 30.87
CA ILE A 43 2.13 -2.38 30.21
C ILE A 43 3.26 -2.55 29.20
N LEU A 44 4.34 -3.25 29.57
CA LEU A 44 5.47 -3.49 28.66
C LEU A 44 5.02 -4.28 27.42
N PHE A 45 4.32 -5.39 27.61
CA PHE A 45 3.76 -6.20 26.53
C PHE A 45 2.86 -5.36 25.62
N SER A 46 1.97 -4.56 26.21
CA SER A 46 1.06 -3.71 25.46
C SER A 46 1.79 -2.65 24.62
N THR A 47 2.84 -2.06 25.20
CA THR A 47 3.71 -1.10 24.51
C THR A 47 4.43 -1.76 23.33
N VAL A 48 4.98 -2.97 23.51
CA VAL A 48 5.65 -3.72 22.45
C VAL A 48 4.69 -4.04 21.31
N ILE A 49 3.50 -4.57 21.61
CA ILE A 49 2.50 -4.88 20.56
C ILE A 49 2.06 -3.61 19.83
N THR A 50 1.79 -2.53 20.54
CA THR A 50 1.43 -1.24 19.91
C THR A 50 2.55 -0.74 18.99
N LEU A 51 3.81 -0.87 19.39
CA LEU A 51 4.95 -0.51 18.55
C LEU A 51 5.05 -1.39 17.31
N LEU A 52 4.85 -2.71 17.43
CA LEU A 52 4.85 -3.63 16.28
C LEU A 52 3.74 -3.28 15.28
N ILE A 53 2.53 -3.00 15.78
CA ILE A 53 1.40 -2.52 14.97
C ILE A 53 1.77 -1.22 14.24
N LEU A 54 2.34 -0.23 14.96
CA LEU A 54 2.73 1.04 14.35
C LEU A 54 3.81 0.89 13.27
N LEU A 55 4.76 -0.02 13.47
CA LEU A 55 5.80 -0.33 12.48
C LEU A 55 5.21 -0.95 11.21
N ASP A 56 4.24 -1.86 11.35
CA ASP A 56 3.55 -2.46 10.20
C ASP A 56 2.74 -1.40 9.41
N TYR A 57 2.16 -0.42 10.11
CA TYR A 57 1.43 0.69 9.50
C TYR A 57 2.29 1.89 9.09
N GLN A 58 3.63 1.77 9.05
CA GLN A 58 4.52 2.86 8.65
C GLN A 58 4.11 3.53 7.32
N TYR A 59 3.52 2.77 6.39
CA TYR A 59 3.06 3.28 5.11
C TYR A 59 1.89 4.29 5.22
N HIS A 60 1.06 4.20 6.27
CA HIS A 60 0.04 5.21 6.55
C HIS A 60 0.62 6.54 7.02
N PHE A 61 1.88 6.55 7.46
CA PHE A 61 2.62 7.74 7.90
C PHE A 61 3.62 8.24 6.86
N ALA A 62 3.66 7.63 5.67
CA ALA A 62 4.50 8.07 4.56
C ALA A 62 4.28 9.57 4.29
N ARG A 63 5.39 10.31 4.17
CA ARG A 63 5.36 11.74 3.88
C ARG A 63 4.86 11.99 2.46
N HIS A 64 4.32 13.18 2.25
CA HIS A 64 3.86 13.59 0.93
C HIS A 64 5.04 13.65 -0.07
N THR A 65 4.81 13.09 -1.25
CA THR A 65 5.62 13.27 -2.46
C THR A 65 4.72 13.88 -3.53
N ASP A 66 5.19 14.89 -4.25
CA ASP A 66 4.43 15.47 -5.36
C ASP A 66 4.51 14.53 -6.56
N LEU A 67 3.39 13.90 -6.90
CA LEU A 67 3.30 12.96 -8.03
C LEU A 67 2.50 13.56 -9.20
N SER A 68 2.30 14.88 -9.23
CA SER A 68 1.49 15.59 -10.23
C SER A 68 1.89 15.38 -11.68
N LYS A 69 3.17 15.09 -11.90
CA LYS A 69 3.76 14.95 -13.23
C LYS A 69 4.16 13.51 -13.53
N VAL A 70 3.75 12.55 -12.69
CA VAL A 70 4.07 11.14 -12.93
C VAL A 70 3.04 10.55 -13.86
N SER A 71 3.50 10.03 -14.98
CA SER A 71 2.76 9.20 -15.91
C SER A 71 3.57 7.96 -16.25
N LEU A 72 2.92 6.99 -16.92
CA LEU A 72 3.56 5.87 -17.60
C LEU A 72 3.26 6.02 -19.09
N ASN A 73 4.28 6.27 -19.90
CA ASN A 73 4.15 6.57 -21.33
C ASN A 73 3.09 7.66 -21.63
N GLY A 74 3.01 8.71 -20.81
CA GLY A 74 2.07 9.81 -20.95
C GLY A 74 0.68 9.58 -20.34
N ILE A 75 0.38 8.36 -19.85
CA ILE A 75 -0.88 8.01 -19.20
C ILE A 75 -0.75 8.18 -17.68
N HIS A 76 -1.65 8.92 -17.04
CA HIS A 76 -1.61 9.13 -15.59
C HIS A 76 -2.99 9.00 -14.94
N VAL A 77 -3.00 8.67 -13.66
CA VAL A 77 -4.23 8.62 -12.85
C VAL A 77 -4.87 9.99 -12.77
N GLY A 78 -6.19 10.06 -12.93
CA GLY A 78 -6.96 11.30 -13.01
C GLY A 78 -7.10 11.88 -14.42
N MET A 79 -6.40 11.34 -15.42
CA MET A 79 -6.64 11.66 -16.83
C MET A 79 -7.97 11.03 -17.29
N LYS A 80 -8.71 11.75 -18.13
CA LYS A 80 -9.84 11.18 -18.87
C LYS A 80 -9.32 10.52 -20.15
N ILE A 81 -9.65 9.26 -20.38
CA ILE A 81 -9.25 8.52 -21.58
C ILE A 81 -10.38 7.65 -22.11
N THR A 82 -10.72 7.85 -23.38
CA THR A 82 -11.78 7.12 -24.07
C THR A 82 -11.27 5.79 -24.65
N ASP A 83 -12.20 4.90 -25.01
CA ASP A 83 -11.84 3.62 -25.62
C ASP A 83 -11.13 3.78 -26.96
N SER A 84 -11.54 4.76 -27.78
CA SER A 84 -10.90 5.03 -29.07
C SER A 84 -9.43 5.48 -28.91
N GLU A 85 -9.10 6.19 -27.84
CA GLU A 85 -7.71 6.57 -27.52
C GLU A 85 -6.86 5.38 -27.08
N LEU A 86 -7.50 4.30 -26.60
CA LEU A 86 -6.85 3.08 -26.15
C LEU A 86 -6.74 2.02 -27.26
N GLU A 87 -7.48 2.12 -28.35
CA GLU A 87 -7.44 1.17 -29.48
C GLU A 87 -6.03 0.94 -30.04
N LYS A 88 -5.18 1.98 -29.98
CA LYS A 88 -3.77 1.91 -30.41
C LYS A 88 -2.92 0.91 -29.61
N TYR A 89 -3.39 0.49 -28.44
CA TYR A 89 -2.73 -0.52 -27.60
C TYR A 89 -3.21 -1.95 -27.87
N GLY A 90 -4.11 -2.13 -28.84
CA GLY A 90 -4.59 -3.43 -29.29
C GLY A 90 -5.79 -3.93 -28.49
N GLU A 91 -6.03 -5.24 -28.60
CA GLU A 91 -7.13 -5.89 -27.90
C GLU A 91 -6.89 -5.94 -26.39
N TYR A 92 -7.99 -5.90 -25.63
CA TYR A 92 -7.97 -6.06 -24.19
C TYR A 92 -8.90 -7.20 -23.77
N SER A 93 -8.60 -7.78 -22.61
CA SER A 93 -9.52 -8.66 -21.90
C SER A 93 -10.11 -7.91 -20.70
N THR A 94 -11.36 -8.21 -20.37
CA THR A 94 -12.03 -7.76 -19.15
C THR A 94 -11.91 -8.84 -18.08
N LEU A 95 -11.60 -8.44 -16.86
CA LEU A 95 -11.59 -9.34 -15.71
C LEU A 95 -12.93 -9.25 -14.98
N GLU A 96 -13.84 -10.19 -15.27
CA GLU A 96 -15.09 -10.30 -14.50
C GLU A 96 -14.82 -10.71 -13.05
N GLY A 97 -15.58 -10.14 -12.11
CA GLY A 97 -15.44 -10.41 -10.67
C GLY A 97 -14.21 -9.78 -10.02
N SER A 98 -13.52 -8.88 -10.71
CA SER A 98 -12.46 -8.08 -10.12
C SER A 98 -13.04 -7.02 -9.16
N TYR A 99 -12.25 -6.55 -8.20
CA TYR A 99 -12.63 -5.43 -7.33
C TYR A 99 -12.87 -4.12 -8.13
N TYR A 100 -12.33 -4.05 -9.34
CA TYR A 100 -12.40 -2.93 -10.26
C TYR A 100 -13.52 -3.17 -11.29
N ASN A 101 -14.36 -2.14 -11.51
CA ASN A 101 -15.58 -2.28 -12.30
C ASN A 101 -15.33 -2.31 -13.83
N ASP A 102 -14.26 -1.67 -14.32
CA ASP A 102 -13.90 -1.60 -15.75
C ASP A 102 -12.40 -1.90 -15.95
N LEU A 103 -11.88 -2.93 -15.27
CA LEU A 103 -10.47 -3.31 -15.44
C LEU A 103 -10.26 -3.97 -16.79
N LYS A 104 -9.62 -3.21 -17.69
CA LYS A 104 -9.17 -3.66 -19.00
C LYS A 104 -7.69 -4.02 -18.93
N ARG A 105 -7.35 -5.23 -19.40
CA ARG A 105 -5.99 -5.73 -19.47
C ARG A 105 -5.56 -5.85 -20.92
N TYR A 106 -4.61 -5.00 -21.31
CA TYR A 106 -3.86 -5.07 -22.55
C TYR A 106 -2.63 -5.96 -22.37
N ASN A 107 -1.90 -6.23 -23.46
CA ASN A 107 -0.69 -7.04 -23.40
C ASN A 107 0.36 -6.49 -22.42
N ASN A 108 0.52 -5.16 -22.38
CA ASN A 108 1.63 -4.51 -21.69
C ASN A 108 1.22 -3.72 -20.44
N PHE A 109 -0.07 -3.51 -20.21
CA PHE A 109 -0.57 -2.78 -19.05
C PHE A 109 -2.04 -3.11 -18.77
N SER A 110 -2.50 -2.75 -17.58
CA SER A 110 -3.90 -2.80 -17.18
C SER A 110 -4.35 -1.43 -16.71
N ILE A 111 -5.61 -1.09 -16.99
CA ILE A 111 -6.21 0.20 -16.67
C ILE A 111 -7.64 -0.01 -16.17
N ASP A 112 -8.02 0.75 -15.14
CA ASP A 112 -9.42 0.85 -14.68
C ASP A 112 -9.83 2.32 -14.65
N ARG A 113 -11.10 2.55 -15.00
CA ARG A 113 -11.68 3.89 -15.12
C ARG A 113 -13.04 3.91 -14.44
N ASP A 114 -13.46 5.11 -14.04
CA ASP A 114 -14.84 5.33 -13.63
C ASP A 114 -15.79 5.56 -14.82
N ASP A 115 -17.07 5.72 -14.53
CA ASP A 115 -18.13 5.96 -15.51
C ASP A 115 -17.93 7.24 -16.35
N GLN A 116 -17.06 8.15 -15.89
CA GLN A 116 -16.69 9.38 -16.62
C GLN A 116 -15.44 9.19 -17.49
N ALA A 117 -14.94 7.96 -17.59
CA ALA A 117 -13.72 7.56 -18.26
C ALA A 117 -12.44 8.13 -17.62
N ILE A 118 -12.48 8.47 -16.33
CA ILE A 118 -11.30 8.95 -15.58
C ILE A 118 -10.53 7.75 -15.04
N ILE A 119 -9.23 7.70 -15.31
CA ILE A 119 -8.34 6.63 -14.85
C ILE A 119 -8.21 6.65 -13.32
N ARG A 120 -8.53 5.52 -12.68
CA ARG A 120 -8.38 5.31 -11.24
C ARG A 120 -7.24 4.35 -10.89
N TYR A 121 -6.89 3.48 -11.82
CA TYR A 121 -5.79 2.54 -11.67
C TYR A 121 -5.07 2.35 -12.99
N LEU A 122 -3.74 2.29 -12.92
CA LEU A 122 -2.87 1.94 -14.04
C LEU A 122 -1.76 1.03 -13.52
N SER A 123 -1.49 -0.08 -14.20
CA SER A 123 -0.38 -0.95 -13.85
C SER A 123 0.31 -1.54 -15.06
N THR A 124 1.61 -1.79 -14.97
CA THR A 124 2.38 -2.47 -16.01
C THR A 124 3.39 -3.42 -15.38
N ASN A 125 3.67 -4.51 -16.09
CA ASN A 125 4.76 -5.44 -15.86
C ASN A 125 5.66 -5.55 -17.10
N SER A 126 5.53 -4.62 -18.06
CA SER A 126 6.32 -4.56 -19.28
C SER A 126 7.43 -3.52 -19.15
N GLU A 127 8.61 -3.83 -19.69
CA GLU A 127 9.74 -2.91 -19.79
C GLU A 127 9.49 -1.77 -20.80
N ASP A 128 8.49 -1.92 -21.68
CA ASP A 128 8.11 -0.91 -22.67
C ASP A 128 7.45 0.33 -22.05
N PHE A 129 6.98 0.21 -20.80
CA PHE A 129 6.35 1.30 -20.08
C PHE A 129 7.36 1.97 -19.16
N VAL A 130 7.57 3.26 -19.41
CA VAL A 130 8.55 4.08 -18.72
C VAL A 130 7.83 5.26 -18.06
N THR A 131 8.23 5.57 -16.83
CA THR A 131 7.76 6.79 -16.17
C THR A 131 8.39 8.04 -16.80
N ASP A 132 7.81 9.21 -16.61
CA ASP A 132 8.42 10.49 -17.05
C ASP A 132 9.81 10.77 -16.43
N GLN A 133 10.18 9.98 -15.43
CA GLN A 133 11.44 10.03 -14.71
C GLN A 133 12.39 8.87 -15.10
N ASP A 134 12.16 8.22 -16.24
CA ASP A 134 12.96 7.12 -16.79
C ASP A 134 13.07 5.87 -15.88
N ILE A 135 12.08 5.66 -15.01
CA ILE A 135 11.93 4.39 -14.27
C ILE A 135 11.07 3.41 -15.06
N ARG A 136 11.52 2.15 -15.18
CA ARG A 136 10.83 1.05 -15.87
C ARG A 136 10.93 -0.27 -15.10
N VAL A 137 10.19 -1.28 -15.54
CA VAL A 137 10.35 -2.67 -15.06
C VAL A 137 11.79 -3.15 -15.36
N GLY A 138 12.39 -3.88 -14.43
CA GLY A 138 13.81 -4.28 -14.43
C GLY A 138 14.75 -3.28 -13.75
N ASP A 139 14.33 -2.03 -13.50
CA ASP A 139 15.14 -1.11 -12.71
C ASP A 139 15.20 -1.52 -11.22
N HIS A 140 16.24 -1.11 -10.52
CA HIS A 140 16.38 -1.37 -9.08
C HIS A 140 15.74 -0.25 -8.24
N PHE A 141 15.15 -0.59 -7.09
CA PHE A 141 14.65 0.37 -6.09
C PHE A 141 15.64 1.49 -5.71
N LYS A 142 16.96 1.24 -5.79
CA LYS A 142 17.97 2.28 -5.57
C LYS A 142 17.80 3.45 -6.54
N LYS A 143 17.52 3.17 -7.81
CA LYS A 143 17.24 4.19 -8.84
C LYS A 143 15.98 4.96 -8.48
N VAL A 144 14.90 4.26 -8.14
CA VAL A 144 13.63 4.86 -7.71
C VAL A 144 13.82 5.86 -6.57
N LYS A 145 14.52 5.45 -5.51
CA LYS A 145 14.82 6.31 -4.35
C LYS A 145 15.63 7.54 -4.71
N SER A 146 16.57 7.41 -5.66
CA SER A 146 17.38 8.55 -6.11
C SER A 146 16.57 9.59 -6.86
N VAL A 147 15.48 9.17 -7.53
CA VAL A 147 14.64 10.07 -8.34
C VAL A 147 13.50 10.68 -7.51
N TYR A 148 12.77 9.86 -6.75
CA TYR A 148 11.58 10.31 -6.01
C TYR A 148 11.88 10.76 -4.57
N GLY A 149 13.11 10.53 -4.09
CA GLY A 149 13.58 11.02 -2.80
C GLY A 149 13.21 10.12 -1.61
N PRO A 150 13.38 10.63 -0.37
CA PRO A 150 13.36 9.79 0.83
C PRO A 150 11.96 9.56 1.42
N ASN A 151 10.90 10.13 0.83
CA ASN A 151 9.53 10.09 1.36
C ASN A 151 8.77 8.80 0.99
N TYR A 152 9.51 7.71 0.73
CA TYR A 152 8.93 6.42 0.38
C TYR A 152 8.41 5.67 1.62
N TYR A 153 7.63 4.64 1.38
CA TYR A 153 7.30 3.59 2.34
C TYR A 153 7.62 2.22 1.79
N TYR A 154 7.73 1.25 2.69
CA TYR A 154 7.77 -0.16 2.38
C TYR A 154 6.51 -0.87 2.84
N ARG A 155 6.07 -1.85 2.06
CA ARG A 155 5.02 -2.80 2.43
C ARG A 155 5.40 -4.17 1.87
N ASP A 156 5.29 -5.20 2.69
CA ASP A 156 5.42 -6.58 2.22
C ASP A 156 4.02 -7.16 1.93
N GLU A 157 3.85 -7.76 0.76
CA GLU A 157 2.57 -8.29 0.29
C GLU A 157 2.80 -9.64 -0.39
N GLN A 158 2.47 -10.74 0.29
CA GLN A 158 2.53 -12.11 -0.28
C GLN A 158 3.84 -12.44 -1.02
N SER A 159 4.99 -12.25 -0.36
CA SER A 159 6.34 -12.46 -0.94
C SER A 159 6.76 -11.44 -2.01
N MET A 160 6.07 -10.31 -2.06
CA MET A 160 6.49 -9.14 -2.80
C MET A 160 6.87 -8.02 -1.85
N THR A 161 7.99 -7.37 -2.13
CA THR A 161 8.34 -6.10 -1.50
C THR A 161 7.78 -4.97 -2.35
N VAL A 162 7.05 -4.05 -1.73
CA VAL A 162 6.53 -2.84 -2.37
C VAL A 162 7.29 -1.62 -1.86
N LEU A 163 7.89 -0.87 -2.77
CA LEU A 163 8.40 0.48 -2.52
C LEU A 163 7.38 1.47 -3.06
N GLY A 164 6.77 2.29 -2.20
CA GLY A 164 5.70 3.20 -2.60
C GLY A 164 5.92 4.65 -2.22
N TYR A 165 5.25 5.56 -2.93
CA TYR A 165 5.18 6.99 -2.67
C TYR A 165 3.73 7.45 -2.65
N ARG A 166 3.40 8.42 -1.78
CA ARG A 166 2.03 8.97 -1.67
C ARG A 166 2.00 10.47 -1.96
N ASP A 167 1.16 10.86 -2.91
CA ASP A 167 0.66 12.23 -3.03
C ASP A 167 -0.62 12.37 -2.20
N ARG A 168 -0.51 12.99 -1.02
CA ARG A 168 -1.65 13.26 -0.13
C ARG A 168 -2.56 14.38 -0.59
N LYS A 169 -2.05 15.31 -1.40
CA LYS A 169 -2.87 16.41 -1.91
C LYS A 169 -3.79 15.91 -3.02
N ARG A 170 -3.31 14.96 -3.83
CA ARG A 170 -4.05 14.43 -4.99
C ARG A 170 -4.70 13.09 -4.75
N GLY A 171 -4.35 12.38 -3.68
CA GLY A 171 -4.91 11.06 -3.42
C GLY A 171 -4.29 9.97 -4.30
N ILE A 172 -3.06 10.15 -4.79
CA ILE A 172 -2.41 9.23 -5.73
C ILE A 172 -1.28 8.49 -5.03
N SER A 173 -1.17 7.18 -5.25
CA SER A 173 0.00 6.38 -4.87
C SER A 173 0.71 5.85 -6.10
N LEU A 174 2.04 5.91 -6.08
CA LEU A 174 2.92 5.25 -7.04
C LEU A 174 3.65 4.12 -6.31
N GLU A 175 3.45 2.89 -6.76
CA GLU A 175 3.98 1.68 -6.13
C GLU A 175 4.85 0.90 -7.11
N PHE A 176 6.03 0.50 -6.65
CA PHE A 176 6.97 -0.34 -7.36
C PHE A 176 7.06 -1.69 -6.64
N TYR A 177 6.71 -2.75 -7.34
CA TYR A 177 6.69 -4.10 -6.80
C TYR A 177 7.97 -4.81 -7.20
N SER A 178 8.51 -5.61 -6.28
CA SER A 178 9.59 -6.56 -6.50
C SER A 178 9.17 -7.91 -5.94
N ILE A 179 9.39 -8.99 -6.69
CA ILE A 179 9.12 -10.35 -6.22
C ILE A 179 10.41 -10.91 -5.63
N ASP A 180 10.40 -11.19 -4.33
CA ASP A 180 11.61 -11.54 -3.57
C ASP A 180 12.29 -12.82 -4.09
N TYR A 181 11.52 -13.73 -4.68
CA TYR A 181 12.02 -15.00 -5.23
C TYR A 181 12.82 -14.87 -6.53
N PHE A 182 12.61 -13.80 -7.31
CA PHE A 182 13.29 -13.62 -8.60
C PHE A 182 14.55 -12.78 -8.46
N SER A 183 14.38 -11.57 -7.95
CA SER A 183 15.48 -10.62 -7.75
C SER A 183 15.04 -9.55 -6.77
N LYS A 184 15.58 -9.63 -5.55
CA LYS A 184 15.22 -8.72 -4.47
C LYS A 184 15.52 -7.27 -4.87
N GLU A 185 14.51 -6.41 -4.75
CA GLU A 185 14.54 -4.99 -5.07
C GLU A 185 14.67 -4.62 -6.57
N GLU A 186 14.57 -5.59 -7.48
CA GLU A 186 14.34 -5.34 -8.90
C GLU A 186 12.83 -5.18 -9.17
N ILE A 187 12.46 -4.18 -9.95
CA ILE A 187 11.06 -3.84 -10.21
C ILE A 187 10.46 -4.87 -11.18
N THR A 188 9.46 -5.60 -10.74
CA THR A 188 8.70 -6.54 -11.56
C THR A 188 7.36 -5.96 -12.03
N ALA A 189 6.85 -4.93 -11.35
CA ALA A 189 5.66 -4.20 -11.77
C ALA A 189 5.63 -2.78 -11.20
N ILE A 190 4.95 -1.88 -11.93
CA ILE A 190 4.68 -0.51 -11.49
C ILE A 190 3.17 -0.32 -11.45
N LYS A 191 2.67 0.32 -10.41
CA LYS A 191 1.25 0.66 -10.24
C LYS A 191 1.06 2.12 -9.86
N MET A 192 0.05 2.76 -10.44
CA MET A 192 -0.47 4.06 -10.02
C MET A 192 -1.94 3.92 -9.67
N ILE A 193 -2.34 4.46 -8.52
CA ILE A 193 -3.67 4.24 -7.96
C ILE A 193 -4.21 5.54 -7.36
N ASP A 194 -5.48 5.86 -7.63
CA ASP A 194 -6.24 6.87 -6.89
C ASP A 194 -6.84 6.25 -5.62
N TYR A 195 -6.12 6.31 -4.51
CA TYR A 195 -6.55 5.65 -3.26
C TYR A 195 -7.71 6.35 -2.54
N ARG A 196 -8.28 7.44 -3.08
CA ARG A 196 -9.46 8.10 -2.46
C ARG A 196 -10.75 7.30 -2.65
N HIS A 197 -10.73 6.36 -3.60
CA HIS A 197 -11.88 5.55 -3.99
C HIS A 197 -11.78 4.09 -3.50
N TYR A 198 -10.81 3.79 -2.61
CA TYR A 198 -10.53 2.45 -2.05
C TYR A 198 -10.57 2.45 -0.52
#